data_AF-A0A800DXT7-F1
#
_entry.id   AF-A0A800DXT7-F1
#
_cell.length_a   1.000
_cell.length_b   1.000
_cell.length_c   1.000
_cell.angle_alpha   90.00
_cell.angle_beta   90.00
_cell.angle_gamma   90.00
#
_symmetry.space_group_name_H-M   'P 1'
#
loop_
_entity.id
_entity.type
_entity.pdbx_description
1 polymer ?
#
loop_
_entity_poly.entity_id
_entity_poly.type
_entity_poly.pdbx_seq_one_letter_code
_entity_poly.pdbx_strand_id
1 'polypeptide(L)' 'DDEAVEAYRLLSIKEGIIPAIESAHAVALTIKLFKDKNKLVVINLSGRGDKDVSRL' A
#
# COMPACT_ATOMS: atom_id res chain seq x y z
N ASP A 1 -11.35 0.24 -0.55
CA ASP A 1 -10.86 -0.18 -1.87
C ASP A 1 -10.14 0.94 -2.59
N ASP A 2 -10.77 2.09 -2.89
CA ASP A 2 -10.10 3.22 -3.58
C ASP A 2 -8.80 3.70 -2.90
N GLU A 3 -8.82 3.85 -1.56
CA GLU A 3 -7.61 4.23 -0.81
C GLU A 3 -6.49 3.17 -0.94
N ALA A 4 -6.85 1.88 -1.09
CA ALA A 4 -5.89 0.80 -1.30
C ALA A 4 -5.32 0.82 -2.72
N VAL A 5 -6.13 1.15 -3.73
CA VAL A 5 -5.66 1.38 -5.11
C VAL A 5 -4.64 2.53 -5.15
N GLU A 6 -4.93 3.62 -4.46
CA GLU A 6 -4.00 4.75 -4.39
C GLU A 6 -2.71 4.38 -3.63
N ALA A 7 -2.81 3.66 -2.51
CA ALA A 7 -1.65 3.17 -1.78
C ALA A 7 -0.80 2.19 -2.61
N TYR A 8 -1.44 1.32 -3.40
CA TYR A 8 -0.75 0.45 -4.36
C TYR A 8 0.06 1.27 -5.36
N ARG A 9 -0.56 2.28 -5.99
CA ARG A 9 0.10 3.16 -6.97
C ARG A 9 1.24 3.93 -6.33
N LEU A 10 1.03 4.47 -5.14
CA LEU A 10 2.04 5.20 -4.39
C LEU A 10 3.29 4.35 -4.16
N LEU A 11 3.13 3.15 -3.61
CA LEU A 11 4.26 2.25 -3.31
C LEU A 11 4.99 1.82 -4.59
N SER A 12 4.22 1.54 -5.66
CA SER A 12 4.76 1.12 -6.95
C SER A 12 5.58 2.22 -7.61
N ILE A 13 5.11 3.47 -7.56
CA ILE A 13 5.77 4.61 -8.22
C ILE A 13 6.93 5.13 -7.38
N LYS A 14 6.78 5.20 -6.05
CA LYS A 14 7.78 5.81 -5.16
C LYS A 14 8.91 4.85 -4.80
N GLU A 15 8.57 3.60 -4.53
CA GLU A 15 9.52 2.61 -3.99
C GLU A 15 9.82 1.47 -4.99
N GLY A 16 9.11 1.41 -6.13
CA GLY A 16 9.24 0.29 -7.07
C GLY A 16 8.69 -1.03 -6.54
N ILE A 17 7.94 -1.00 -5.44
CA ILE A 17 7.35 -2.18 -4.79
C ILE A 17 5.92 -2.33 -5.28
N ILE A 18 5.58 -3.48 -5.84
CA ILE A 18 4.23 -3.80 -6.33
C ILE A 18 3.54 -4.71 -5.29
N PRO A 19 2.82 -4.16 -4.29
CA PRO A 19 2.20 -4.96 -3.24
C PRO A 19 0.95 -5.67 -3.75
N ALA A 20 0.58 -6.80 -3.14
CA ALA A 20 -0.76 -7.35 -3.29
C ALA A 20 -1.81 -6.31 -2.85
N ILE A 21 -3.01 -6.34 -3.45
CA ILE A 21 -4.04 -5.33 -3.13
C ILE A 21 -4.47 -5.40 -1.66
N GLU A 22 -4.50 -6.59 -1.05
CA GLU A 22 -4.77 -6.80 0.36
C GLU A 22 -3.69 -6.16 1.25
N SER A 23 -2.42 -6.17 0.81
CA SER A 23 -1.33 -5.47 1.51
C SER A 23 -1.43 -3.96 1.37
N ALA A 24 -1.89 -3.46 0.22
CA ALA A 24 -2.08 -2.03 -0.01
C ALA A 24 -3.15 -1.42 0.92
N HIS A 25 -4.14 -2.21 1.38
CA HIS A 25 -5.08 -1.78 2.40
C HIS A 25 -4.38 -1.40 3.72
N ALA A 26 -3.38 -2.18 4.15
CA ALA A 26 -2.63 -1.88 5.36
C ALA A 26 -1.79 -0.59 5.22
N VAL A 27 -1.23 -0.35 4.03
CA VAL A 27 -0.50 0.88 3.71
C VAL A 27 -1.43 2.09 3.73
N ALA A 28 -2.59 1.99 3.07
CA ALA A 28 -3.60 3.05 3.03
C ALA A 28 -4.03 3.49 4.44
N LEU A 29 -4.34 2.51 5.30
CA LEU A 29 -4.69 2.76 6.69
C LEU A 29 -3.55 3.41 7.47
N THR A 30 -2.31 2.97 7.24
CA THR A 30 -1.14 3.54 7.92
C THR A 30 -0.93 4.99 7.55
N ILE A 31 -1.04 5.35 6.27
CA ILE A 31 -0.95 6.75 5.80
C ILE A 31 -2.06 7.56 6.47
N LYS A 32 -3.30 7.09 6.47
CA LYS A 32 -4.44 7.78 7.08
C LYS A 32 -4.25 8.05 8.58
N LEU A 33 -3.67 7.10 9.30
CA LEU A 33 -3.50 7.21 10.75
C LEU A 33 -2.23 7.96 11.17
N PHE A 34 -1.18 7.98 10.35
CA PHE A 34 0.16 8.38 10.76
C PHE A 34 0.90 9.35 9.83
N LYS A 35 0.33 9.80 8.71
CA LYS A 35 1.01 10.69 7.72
C LYS A 35 1.74 11.88 8.34
N ASP A 36 1.15 12.51 9.36
CA ASP A 36 1.70 13.71 10.03
C ASP A 36 2.16 13.40 11.47
N LYS A 37 2.41 12.13 11.80
CA LYS A 37 2.87 11.69 13.11
C LYS A 37 4.31 11.21 13.02
N ASN A 38 5.17 11.70 13.90
CA ASN A 38 6.54 11.20 14.04
C ASN A 38 6.57 9.85 14.79
N LYS A 39 6.20 8.76 14.10
CA LYS A 39 6.13 7.40 14.64
C LYS A 39 6.76 6.40 13.67
N LEU A 40 7.51 5.44 14.21
CA LEU A 40 7.99 4.29 13.46
C LEU A 40 6.88 3.24 13.37
N VAL A 41 6.51 2.84 12.16
CA VAL A 41 5.47 1.84 11.89
C VAL A 41 6.06 0.73 11.02
N VAL A 42 5.74 -0.52 11.35
CA VAL A 42 6.10 -1.70 10.55
C VAL A 42 4.83 -2.24 9.91
N ILE A 43 4.87 -2.43 8.59
CA ILE A 43 3.75 -2.97 7.81
C ILE A 43 4.19 -4.30 7.21
N ASN A 44 3.35 -5.32 7.33
CA ASN A 44 3.56 -6.59 6.63
C ASN A 44 3.01 -6.52 5.20
N LEU A 45 3.88 -6.62 4.20
CA LEU A 45 3.49 -6.80 2.79
C LEU A 45 3.47 -8.30 2.48
N SER A 46 2.31 -8.93 2.69
CA SER A 46 2.17 -10.39 2.67
C SER A 46 2.20 -11.02 1.27
N GLY A 47 2.15 -10.23 0.20
CA GLY A 47 2.12 -10.73 -1.17
C GLY A 47 2.51 -9.69 -2.22
N ARG A 48 2.66 -10.17 -3.46
CA ARG A 48 3.00 -9.36 -4.64
C ARG A 48 1.78 -9.14 -5.52
N GLY A 49 1.65 -7.94 -6.07
CA GLY A 49 0.49 -7.53 -6.88
C GLY A 49 0.70 -7.61 -8.40
N ASP A 50 1.65 -8.40 -8.87
CA ASP A 50 1.92 -8.58 -10.31
C ASP A 50 0.70 -9.13 -11.07
N LYS A 51 -0.14 -9.92 -10.40
CA LYS A 51 -1.38 -10.48 -10.96
C LYS A 51 -2.61 -9.61 -10.70
N ASP A 52 -2.51 -8.67 -9.76
CA ASP A 52 -3.63 -7.82 -9.35
C ASP A 52 -3.81 -6.59 -10.26
N VAL A 53 -2.93 -6.38 -11.24
CA VAL A 53 -3.05 -5.28 -12.23
C VAL A 53 -4.39 -5.31 -12.95
N SER A 54 -4.97 -6.49 -13.18
CA SER A 54 -6.29 -6.63 -13.81
C SER A 54 -7.47 -6.24 -12.92
N ARG A 55 -7.23 -6.01 -11.62
CA ARG A 55 -8.24 -5.65 -10.61
C ARG A 55 -8.22 -4.14 -10.28
N LEU A 56 -7.33 -3.38 -10.92
CA LEU A 56 -7.08 -1.95 -10.72
C LEU A 56 -7.55 -1.13 -11.93
#